data_AF-A0A7V8F356-F1
#
_entry.id   AF-A0A7V8F356-F1
#
_cell.length_a   1.000
_cell.length_b   1.000
_cell.length_c   1.000
_cell.angle_alpha   90.00
_cell.angle_beta   90.00
_cell.angle_gamma   90.00
#
_symmetry.space_group_name_H-M   'P 1'
#
loop_
_entity.id
_entity.type
_entity.pdbx_description
1 polymer ?
#
loop_
_entity_poly.entity_id
_entity_poly.type
_entity_poly.pdbx_seq_one_letter_code
_entity_poly.pdbx_strand_id
1 'polypeptide(L)'
;MPDESAVPLNLNTAPKAICDQIGVPGCIVLIANVDGSIGFSAHGVSPIKANELLSVGIHINLSQHDQMVRDGAAGEYAQRVQASIDAEGGAA
;
A
#
# COMPACT_ATOMS: atom_id res chain seq x y z
N MET A 1 -18.11 24.53 16.20
CA MET A 1 -19.23 23.65 15.80
C MET A 1 -18.63 22.57 14.93
N PRO A 2 -18.78 21.28 15.23
CA PRO A 2 -18.39 20.24 14.29
C PRO A 2 -19.20 20.45 13.00
N ASP A 3 -18.52 20.39 11.87
CA ASP A 3 -19.09 20.65 10.55
C ASP A 3 -20.17 19.60 10.24
N GLU A 4 -21.45 19.99 10.32
CA GLU A 4 -22.61 19.12 10.05
C GLU A 4 -22.67 18.65 8.58
N SER A 5 -21.77 19.16 7.70
CA SER A 5 -21.63 18.71 6.32
C SER A 5 -20.56 17.62 6.12
N ALA A 6 -19.85 17.22 7.17
CA ALA A 6 -18.79 16.22 7.07
C ALA A 6 -19.37 14.84 6.72
N VAL A 7 -19.17 14.43 5.46
CA VAL A 7 -19.49 13.07 5.02
C VAL A 7 -18.68 12.09 5.88
N PRO A 8 -19.32 11.14 6.58
CA PRO A 8 -18.61 10.19 7.41
C PRO A 8 -17.62 9.39 6.55
N LEU A 9 -16.34 9.44 6.92
CA LEU A 9 -15.27 8.70 6.27
C LEU A 9 -15.40 7.21 6.61
N ASN A 10 -15.75 6.42 5.60
CA ASN A 10 -15.80 4.97 5.65
C ASN A 10 -15.23 4.40 4.34
N LEU A 11 -15.08 3.08 4.22
CA LEU A 11 -14.51 2.45 3.01
C LEU A 11 -15.19 2.91 1.71
N ASN A 12 -16.49 3.18 1.70
CA ASN A 12 -17.20 3.59 0.48
C ASN A 12 -17.00 5.07 0.13
N THR A 13 -16.75 5.93 1.11
CA THR A 13 -16.64 7.40 0.92
C THR A 13 -15.19 7.89 0.93
N ALA A 14 -14.29 7.16 1.59
CA ALA A 14 -12.91 7.55 1.80
C ALA A 14 -12.11 7.75 0.50
N PRO A 15 -12.15 6.83 -0.50
CA PRO A 15 -11.33 7.01 -1.70
C PRO A 15 -11.74 8.27 -2.45
N LYS A 16 -13.04 8.55 -2.56
CA LYS A 16 -13.51 9.78 -3.22
C LYS A 16 -13.00 11.04 -2.49
N ALA A 17 -13.16 11.10 -1.17
CA ALA A 17 -12.71 12.25 -0.38
C ALA A 17 -11.19 12.48 -0.50
N ILE A 18 -10.39 11.41 -0.48
CA ILE A 18 -8.93 11.48 -0.66
C ILE A 18 -8.58 12.00 -2.05
N CYS A 19 -9.22 11.44 -3.09
CA CYS A 19 -9.00 11.86 -4.47
C CYS A 19 -9.34 13.35 -4.67
N ASP A 20 -10.47 13.82 -4.13
CA ASP A 20 -10.90 15.23 -4.20
C ASP A 20 -9.92 16.16 -3.43
N GLN A 21 -9.43 15.74 -2.26
CA GLN A 21 -8.53 16.53 -1.43
C GLN A 21 -7.11 16.65 -2.00
N ILE A 22 -6.59 15.59 -2.63
CA ILE A 22 -5.24 15.57 -3.22
C ILE A 22 -5.27 16.07 -4.67
N GLY A 23 -6.44 16.10 -5.31
CA GLY A 23 -6.60 16.53 -6.71
C GLY A 23 -6.15 15.48 -7.72
N VAL A 24 -6.41 14.19 -7.43
CA VAL A 24 -6.05 13.07 -8.31
C VAL A 24 -7.29 12.43 -8.93
N PRO A 25 -7.19 11.89 -10.16
CA PRO A 25 -8.36 11.38 -10.90
C PRO A 25 -8.89 10.04 -10.35
N GLY A 26 -8.09 9.32 -9.58
CA GLY A 26 -8.46 8.03 -9.03
C GLY A 26 -7.43 7.50 -8.04
N CYS A 27 -7.90 6.67 -7.11
CA CYS A 27 -7.11 6.19 -6.00
C CYS A 27 -7.68 4.88 -5.45
N ILE A 28 -6.80 4.08 -4.84
CA ILE A 28 -7.13 2.87 -4.09
C ILE A 28 -6.78 3.13 -2.62
N VAL A 29 -7.65 2.70 -1.72
CA VAL A 29 -7.43 2.74 -0.29
C VAL A 29 -7.45 1.31 0.24
N LEU A 30 -6.37 0.95 0.93
CA LEU A 30 -6.24 -0.28 1.71
C LEU A 30 -6.29 0.07 3.20
N ILE A 31 -7.10 -0.65 3.96
CA ILE A 31 -7.27 -0.41 5.40
C ILE A 31 -7.07 -1.71 6.15
N ALA A 32 -6.24 -1.70 7.19
CA ALA A 32 -6.18 -2.79 8.16
C ALA A 32 -7.23 -2.54 9.24
N ASN A 33 -8.24 -3.41 9.30
CA ASN A 33 -9.30 -3.34 10.31
C ASN A 33 -8.81 -3.88 11.65
N VAL A 34 -9.53 -3.52 12.73
CA VAL A 34 -9.22 -3.95 14.11
C VAL A 34 -9.31 -5.46 14.31
N ASP A 35 -10.06 -6.17 13.47
CA ASP A 35 -10.19 -7.63 13.46
C ASP A 35 -9.09 -8.34 12.66
N GLY A 36 -8.14 -7.58 12.11
CA GLY A 36 -7.04 -8.09 11.28
C GLY A 36 -7.42 -8.32 9.81
N SER A 37 -8.67 -8.06 9.41
CA SER A 37 -9.05 -8.11 8.00
C SER A 37 -8.51 -6.90 7.22
N ILE A 38 -8.30 -7.07 5.92
CA ILE A 38 -7.93 -5.97 5.02
C ILE A 38 -9.16 -5.53 4.23
N GLY A 39 -9.55 -4.28 4.43
CA GLY A 39 -10.52 -3.58 3.61
C GLY A 39 -9.90 -3.00 2.35
N PHE A 40 -10.63 -3.03 1.26
CA PHE A 40 -10.23 -2.47 -0.03
C PHE A 40 -11.39 -1.63 -0.58
N SER A 41 -11.08 -0.43 -1.06
CA SER A 41 -12.03 0.39 -1.81
C SER A 41 -11.30 1.31 -2.78
N ALA A 42 -11.97 1.68 -3.87
CA ALA A 42 -11.36 2.47 -4.92
C ALA A 42 -12.36 3.46 -5.53
N HIS A 43 -11.84 4.60 -6.01
CA HIS A 43 -12.60 5.61 -6.72
C HIS A 43 -11.86 6.04 -7.99
N GLY A 44 -12.60 6.33 -9.06
CA GLY A 44 -12.02 6.87 -10.30
C GLY A 44 -11.09 5.92 -11.05
N VAL A 45 -11.10 4.61 -10.73
CA VAL A 45 -10.24 3.61 -11.36
C VAL A 45 -11.06 2.46 -11.93
N SER A 46 -10.70 2.03 -13.15
CA SER A 46 -11.22 0.80 -13.73
C SER A 46 -10.55 -0.42 -13.07
N PRO A 47 -11.14 -1.63 -13.16
CA PRO A 47 -10.49 -2.83 -12.64
C PRO A 47 -9.07 -3.06 -13.21
N ILE A 48 -8.86 -2.77 -14.50
CA ILE A 48 -7.55 -2.89 -15.15
C ILE A 48 -6.55 -1.91 -14.51
N LYS A 49 -6.95 -0.65 -14.37
CA LYS A 49 -6.08 0.37 -13.77
C LYS A 49 -5.83 0.09 -12.29
N ALA A 50 -6.81 -0.49 -11.60
CA ALA A 50 -6.66 -0.87 -10.21
C ALA A 50 -5.59 -1.96 -10.02
N ASN A 51 -5.62 -2.99 -10.88
CA ASN A 51 -4.60 -4.03 -10.87
C ASN A 51 -3.20 -3.48 -11.19
N GLU A 52 -3.10 -2.54 -12.12
CA GLU A 52 -1.85 -1.85 -12.45
C GLU A 52 -1.29 -1.10 -11.23
N LEU A 53 -2.13 -0.28 -10.57
CA LEU A 53 -1.75 0.47 -9.38
C LEU A 53 -1.32 -0.43 -8.22
N LEU A 54 -2.05 -1.53 -7.98
CA LEU A 54 -1.69 -2.50 -6.95
C LEU A 54 -0.35 -3.18 -7.25
N SER A 55 -0.13 -3.59 -8.51
CA SER A 55 1.13 -4.22 -8.92
C SER A 55 2.33 -3.30 -8.72
N VAL A 56 2.20 -2.04 -9.14
CA VAL A 56 3.22 -1.01 -8.91
C VAL A 56 3.43 -0.75 -7.42
N GLY A 57 2.34 -0.63 -6.64
CA GLY A 57 2.41 -0.40 -5.19
C GLY A 57 3.12 -1.54 -4.45
N ILE A 58 2.80 -2.80 -4.78
CA ILE A 58 3.48 -3.98 -4.23
C ILE A 58 4.97 -3.95 -4.57
N HIS A 59 5.32 -3.64 -5.83
CA HIS A 59 6.71 -3.57 -6.24
C HIS A 59 7.49 -2.47 -5.51
N ILE A 60 6.88 -1.29 -5.32
CA ILE A 60 7.48 -0.19 -4.54
C ILE A 60 7.68 -0.62 -3.09
N ASN A 61 6.68 -1.24 -2.47
CA ASN A 61 6.76 -1.70 -1.08
C ASN A 61 7.90 -2.73 -0.89
N LEU A 62 8.02 -3.71 -1.80
CA LEU A 62 9.11 -4.69 -1.76
C LEU A 62 10.48 -4.04 -1.99
N SER A 63 10.58 -3.14 -2.97
CA SER A 63 11.84 -2.44 -3.25
C SER A 63 12.29 -1.57 -2.07
N GLN A 64 11.35 -0.92 -1.38
CA GLN A 64 11.63 -0.17 -0.16
C GLN A 64 12.07 -1.10 0.98
N HIS A 65 11.41 -2.25 1.14
CA HIS A 65 11.82 -3.25 2.11
C HIS A 65 13.27 -3.73 1.85
N ASP A 66 13.60 -4.09 0.61
CA ASP A 66 14.94 -4.55 0.24
C ASP A 66 16.00 -3.47 0.50
N GLN A 67 15.67 -2.21 0.20
CA GLN A 67 16.53 -1.07 0.50
C GLN A 67 16.74 -0.91 2.02
N MET A 68 15.68 -1.01 2.83
CA MET A 68 15.78 -0.96 4.29
C MET A 68 16.60 -2.13 4.86
N VAL A 69 16.55 -3.30 4.23
CA VAL A 69 17.42 -4.42 4.60
C VAL A 69 18.88 -4.13 4.27
N ARG A 70 19.17 -3.64 3.06
CA ARG A 70 20.52 -3.26 2.63
C ARG A 70 21.12 -2.16 3.48
N ASP A 71 20.31 -1.20 3.89
CA ASP A 71 20.72 -0.09 4.76
C ASP A 71 20.86 -0.51 6.24
N GLY A 72 20.63 -1.79 6.57
CA GLY A 72 20.75 -2.33 7.92
C GLY A 72 19.65 -1.88 8.88
N ALA A 73 18.60 -1.21 8.39
CA ALA A 73 17.50 -0.66 9.17
C ALA A 73 16.34 -1.65 9.39
N ALA A 74 16.29 -2.74 8.63
CA ALA A 74 15.29 -3.79 8.80
C ALA A 74 15.71 -4.77 9.93
N GLY A 75 14.75 -5.17 10.78
CA GLY A 75 15.00 -6.08 11.90
C GLY A 75 15.54 -7.46 11.48
N GLU A 76 16.09 -8.23 12.42
CA GLU A 76 16.78 -9.51 12.19
C GLU A 76 16.05 -10.50 11.28
N TYR A 77 14.71 -10.49 11.25
CA TYR A 77 13.94 -11.36 10.35
C TYR A 77 14.15 -11.01 8.87
N ALA A 78 14.10 -9.73 8.53
CA ALA A 78 14.24 -9.25 7.16
C ALA A 78 15.67 -9.42 6.63
N GLN A 79 16.67 -9.22 7.50
CA GLN A 79 18.08 -9.52 7.20
C GLN A 79 18.31 -11.00 6.91
N ARG A 80 17.66 -11.91 7.65
CA ARG A 80 17.74 -13.36 7.41
C ARG A 80 17.14 -13.78 6.07
N VAL A 81 16.02 -13.19 5.68
CA VAL A 81 15.38 -13.45 4.38
C VAL A 81 16.27 -12.98 3.23
N GLN A 82 16.87 -11.79 3.32
CA GLN A 82 17.82 -11.31 2.31
C GLN A 82 19.05 -12.22 2.20
N ALA A 83 19.63 -12.64 3.34
CA ALA A 83 20.76 -13.56 3.35
C ALA A 83 20.45 -14.92 2.68
N SER A 84 19.22 -15.43 2.82
CA SER A 84 18.80 -16.64 2.09
C SER A 84 18.67 -16.42 0.59
N ILE A 85 18.16 -15.26 0.15
CA ILE A 85 18.01 -14.93 -1.27
C ILE A 85 19.39 -14.76 -1.93
N ASP A 86 20.33 -14.09 -1.27
CA ASP A 86 21.68 -13.89 -1.78
C ASP A 86 22.44 -15.23 -1.87
N ALA A 87 22.22 -16.14 -0.93
CA ALA A 87 22.80 -17.48 -0.95
C ALA A 87 22.24 -18.36 -2.09
N GLU A 88 20.97 -18.18 -2.46
CA GLU A 88 20.32 -18.89 -3.57
C GLU A 88 20.64 -18.27 -4.94
N GLY A 89 20.90 -16.96 -5.02
CA GLY A 89 21.27 -16.24 -6.24
C GLY A 89 22.77 -16.23 -6.58
N GLY A 90 23.63 -16.68 -5.66
CA GLY A 90 25.10 -16.65 -5.78
C GLY A 90 25.72 -17.85 -6.51
N ALA A 91 25.10 -18.36 -7.57
CA ALA A 91 25.69 -19.35 -8.47
C ALA A 91 25.40 -19.01 -9.93
N ALA A 92 26.10 -17.99 -10.44
CA ALA A 92 26.31 -17.75 -11.87
C ALA A 92 27.76 -17.34 -12.10
#